data_AF-A0A3N5N1L5-F1
#
_entry.id   AF-A0A3N5N1L5-F1
#
_cell.length_a   1.000
_cell.length_b   1.000
_cell.length_c   1.000
_cell.angle_alpha   90.00
_cell.angle_beta   90.00
_cell.angle_gamma   90.00
#
_symmetry.space_group_name_H-M   'P 1'
#
loop_
_entity.id
_entity.type
_entity.pdbx_description
1 polymer ?
#
loop_
_entity_poly.entity_id
_entity_poly.type
_entity_poly.pdbx_seq_one_letter_code
_entity_poly.pdbx_strand_id
1 'polypeptide(L)'
;QAFAGSEGLRVKWMKGSTDHILALLEKGELHIAAGGFDQSCPWKEHVYFIRPHDTITYRWGATEQAELPEDLKGKEVVVRSGSAAAAYIPGSAQVEYRDSITGTEPLVVATEDELEAYGYRLSGKSLKKIHISLAIKNGENALLEEFEKFLSSYERESDR
;
A
#
# COMPACT_ATOMS: atom_id res chain seq x y z
N GLN A 1 -1.31 -11.86 -9.66
CA GLN A 1 -2.07 -12.85 -10.47
C GLN A 1 -1.59 -12.88 -11.91
N ALA A 2 -1.33 -11.74 -12.55
CA ALA A 2 -0.84 -11.68 -13.93
C ALA A 2 0.45 -12.50 -14.18
N PHE A 3 1.45 -12.39 -13.31
CA PHE A 3 2.68 -13.22 -13.39
C PHE A 3 2.38 -14.73 -13.39
N ALA A 4 1.56 -15.22 -12.46
CA ALA A 4 1.19 -16.63 -12.45
C ALA A 4 0.46 -17.05 -13.74
N GLY A 5 -0.34 -16.15 -14.32
CA GLY A 5 -0.98 -16.37 -15.61
C GLY A 5 0.02 -16.47 -16.77
N SER A 6 1.05 -15.62 -16.83
CA SER A 6 2.09 -15.68 -17.88
C SER A 6 2.88 -16.98 -17.82
N GLU A 7 3.12 -17.49 -16.61
CA GLU A 7 3.87 -18.72 -16.37
C GLU A 7 3.01 -19.99 -16.36
N GLY A 8 1.69 -19.89 -16.61
CA GLY A 8 0.77 -21.04 -16.54
C GLY A 8 0.63 -21.67 -15.15
N LEU A 9 0.93 -20.91 -14.09
CA LEU A 9 0.89 -21.32 -12.70
C LEU A 9 -0.49 -21.12 -12.07
N ARG A 10 -0.77 -21.87 -11.00
CA ARG A 10 -1.98 -21.71 -10.19
C ARG A 10 -1.68 -20.93 -8.92
N VAL A 11 -2.54 -19.97 -8.58
CA VAL A 11 -2.40 -19.18 -7.35
C VAL A 11 -3.21 -19.79 -6.22
N LYS A 12 -2.56 -20.05 -5.09
CA LYS A 12 -3.20 -20.37 -3.82
C LYS A 12 -2.84 -19.30 -2.79
N TRP A 13 -3.86 -18.59 -2.31
CA TRP A 13 -3.66 -17.54 -1.30
C TRP A 13 -3.65 -18.11 0.11
N MET A 14 -2.68 -17.69 0.91
CA MET A 14 -2.72 -17.79 2.37
C MET A 14 -2.75 -16.39 2.97
N LYS A 15 -3.56 -16.21 4.01
CA LYS A 15 -3.69 -14.95 4.75
C LYS A 15 -3.20 -15.17 6.18
N GLY A 16 -2.52 -14.18 6.73
CA GLY A 16 -2.00 -14.20 8.09
C GLY A 16 -1.39 -12.84 8.44
N SER A 17 -0.87 -12.72 9.66
CA SER A 17 -0.04 -11.55 10.02
C SER A 17 1.24 -11.52 9.19
N THR A 18 1.86 -10.35 9.08
CA THR A 18 3.17 -10.17 8.42
C THR A 18 4.19 -11.18 8.91
N ASP A 19 4.39 -11.29 10.23
CA ASP A 19 5.36 -12.23 10.81
C ASP A 19 5.04 -13.69 10.48
N HIS A 20 3.76 -14.07 10.48
CA HIS A 20 3.36 -15.44 10.15
C HIS A 20 3.66 -15.76 8.68
N ILE A 21 3.31 -14.85 7.76
CA ILE A 21 3.55 -15.02 6.32
C ILE A 21 5.05 -15.06 6.01
N LEU A 22 5.84 -14.19 6.62
CA LEU A 22 7.29 -14.15 6.38
C LEU A 22 8.00 -15.37 6.99
N ALA A 23 7.54 -15.89 8.12
CA ALA A 23 8.04 -17.15 8.66
C ALA A 23 7.74 -18.36 7.76
N LEU A 24 6.57 -18.41 7.12
CA LEU A 24 6.25 -19.46 6.13
C LEU A 24 7.12 -19.33 4.87
N LEU A 25 7.40 -18.10 4.44
CA LEU A 25 8.27 -17.83 3.30
C LEU A 25 9.72 -18.28 3.56
N GLU A 26 10.28 -17.96 4.73
CA GLU A 26 11.62 -18.39 5.13
C GLU A 26 11.75 -19.92 5.11
N LYS A 27 10.72 -20.64 5.57
CA LYS A 27 10.66 -22.10 5.58
C LYS A 27 10.43 -22.72 4.19
N GLY A 28 10.13 -21.92 3.16
CA GLY A 28 9.76 -22.40 1.83
C GLY A 28 8.36 -23.00 1.75
N GLU A 29 7.50 -22.73 2.74
CA GLU A 29 6.08 -23.09 2.72
C GLU A 29 5.24 -22.10 1.87
N LEU A 30 5.84 -20.96 1.52
CA LEU A 30 5.36 -20.00 0.53
C LEU A 30 6.46 -19.72 -0.50
N HIS A 31 6.04 -19.47 -1.74
CA HIS A 31 6.94 -19.05 -2.81
C HIS A 31 7.12 -17.53 -2.85
N ILE A 32 6.02 -16.79 -2.63
CA ILE A 32 5.96 -15.33 -2.67
C ILE A 32 5.06 -14.86 -1.53
N ALA A 33 5.51 -13.85 -0.79
CA ALA A 33 4.67 -13.08 0.13
C ALA A 33 4.33 -11.73 -0.49
N ALA A 34 3.06 -11.34 -0.38
CA ALA A 34 2.55 -10.04 -0.77
C ALA A 34 1.87 -9.38 0.44
N GLY A 35 2.30 -8.19 0.83
CA GLY A 35 1.72 -7.55 2.01
C GLY A 35 2.43 -6.28 2.41
N GLY A 36 2.26 -5.21 1.62
CA GLY A 36 2.66 -3.86 2.02
C GLY A 36 4.01 -3.73 2.73
N PHE A 37 5.00 -4.52 2.30
CA PHE A 37 6.30 -4.54 2.93
C PHE A 37 7.07 -3.33 2.44
N ASP A 38 7.55 -2.50 3.36
CA ASP A 38 8.54 -1.48 3.04
C ASP A 38 9.94 -1.97 3.45
N GLN A 39 10.98 -1.24 3.01
CA GLN A 39 12.38 -1.58 3.28
C GLN A 39 12.75 -1.50 4.77
N SER A 40 11.85 -1.00 5.64
CA SER A 40 12.07 -0.99 7.08
C SER A 40 11.65 -2.30 7.76
N CYS A 41 11.11 -3.26 7.01
CA CYS A 41 10.70 -4.55 7.54
C CYS A 41 11.90 -5.29 8.20
N PRO A 42 11.76 -5.75 9.46
CA PRO A 42 12.86 -6.39 10.21
C PRO A 42 13.32 -7.72 9.60
N TRP A 43 12.52 -8.31 8.71
CA TRP A 43 12.80 -9.59 8.06
C TRP A 43 13.78 -9.51 6.88
N LYS A 44 14.34 -8.34 6.58
CA LYS A 44 15.24 -8.12 5.42
C LYS A 44 16.48 -9.03 5.37
N GLU A 45 16.91 -9.58 6.50
CA GLU A 45 18.03 -10.53 6.56
C GLU A 45 17.60 -11.99 6.29
N HIS A 46 16.29 -12.28 6.39
CA HIS A 46 15.71 -13.61 6.30
C HIS A 46 15.05 -13.89 4.94
N VAL A 47 14.57 -12.83 4.29
CA VAL A 47 13.88 -12.89 2.99
C VAL A 47 14.42 -11.80 2.07
N TYR A 48 14.25 -12.00 0.77
CA TYR A 48 14.59 -11.00 -0.22
C TYR A 48 13.36 -10.20 -0.60
N PHE A 49 13.43 -8.86 -0.45
CA PHE A 49 12.39 -7.96 -0.91
C PHE A 49 12.67 -7.55 -2.36
N ILE A 50 11.75 -7.89 -3.26
CA ILE A 50 11.80 -7.48 -4.67
C ILE A 50 11.73 -5.95 -4.74
N ARG A 51 12.28 -5.35 -5.80
CA ARG A 51 12.12 -3.91 -6.05
C ARG A 51 10.64 -3.49 -5.89
N PRO A 52 10.36 -2.37 -5.20
CA PRO A 52 9.00 -1.89 -5.08
C PRO A 52 8.37 -1.67 -6.46
N HIS A 53 7.15 -2.15 -6.62
CA HIS A 53 6.40 -2.10 -7.88
C HIS A 53 5.13 -1.26 -7.76
N ASP A 54 4.81 -0.80 -6.54
CA ASP A 54 3.67 0.07 -6.27
C ASP A 54 3.98 0.98 -5.07
N THR A 55 3.29 2.10 -4.95
CA THR A 55 3.44 3.05 -3.84
C THR A 55 2.09 3.52 -3.35
N ILE A 56 1.74 3.13 -2.13
CA ILE A 56 0.56 3.67 -1.45
C ILE A 56 0.95 4.98 -0.79
N THR A 57 0.34 6.08 -1.23
CA THR A 57 0.51 7.40 -0.63
C THR A 57 -0.72 7.76 0.19
N TYR A 58 -0.54 8.04 1.49
CA TYR A 58 -1.60 8.56 2.35
C TYR A 58 -1.56 10.09 2.37
N ARG A 59 -2.71 10.71 2.11
CA ARG A 59 -2.90 12.17 2.08
C ARG A 59 -4.18 12.56 2.79
N TRP A 60 -4.39 13.86 2.89
CA TRP A 60 -5.73 14.38 3.13
C TRP A 60 -6.27 15.05 1.87
N GLY A 61 -7.58 14.99 1.72
CA GLY A 61 -8.31 15.61 0.63
C GLY A 61 -9.49 16.40 1.17
N ALA A 62 -9.81 17.50 0.49
CA ALA A 62 -10.96 18.33 0.81
C ALA A 62 -11.92 18.40 -0.38
N THR A 63 -13.21 18.48 -0.11
CA THR A 63 -14.21 18.74 -1.16
C THR A 63 -14.01 20.14 -1.75
N GLU A 64 -14.59 20.43 -2.90
CA GLU A 64 -14.56 21.77 -3.51
C GLU A 64 -15.07 22.87 -2.57
N GLN A 65 -16.05 22.55 -1.73
CA GLN A 65 -16.69 23.49 -0.81
C GLN A 65 -15.92 23.70 0.50
N ALA A 66 -14.96 22.83 0.81
CA ALA A 66 -14.21 22.88 2.06
C ALA A 66 -12.84 23.57 1.90
N GLU A 67 -12.29 24.09 3.00
CA GLU A 67 -10.89 24.53 3.02
C GLU A 67 -9.98 23.30 2.88
N LEU A 68 -8.96 23.37 2.02
CA LEU A 68 -7.89 22.40 1.98
C LEU A 68 -6.70 22.94 2.80
N PRO A 69 -6.52 22.51 4.06
CA PRO A 69 -5.47 23.07 4.90
C PRO A 69 -4.08 22.55 4.50
N GLU A 70 -3.02 23.30 4.81
CA GLU A 70 -1.63 22.87 4.58
C GLU A 70 -1.11 21.81 5.58
N ASP A 71 -1.82 21.66 6.70
CA ASP A 71 -1.61 20.61 7.71
C ASP A 71 -2.91 20.30 8.48
N LEU A 72 -2.91 19.23 9.27
CA LEU A 72 -4.10 18.73 9.96
C LEU A 72 -4.18 19.13 11.45
N LYS A 73 -3.27 19.95 11.96
CA LYS A 73 -3.22 20.26 13.40
C LYS A 73 -4.48 21.04 13.82
N GLY A 74 -5.21 20.51 14.79
CA GLY A 74 -6.45 21.10 15.28
C GLY A 74 -7.62 21.04 14.29
N LYS A 75 -7.48 20.33 13.16
CA LYS A 75 -8.55 20.17 12.17
C LYS A 75 -9.37 18.92 12.47
N GLU A 76 -10.66 18.99 12.15
CA GLU A 76 -11.55 17.83 12.14
C GLU A 76 -11.39 17.08 10.81
N VAL A 77 -11.08 15.79 10.89
CA VAL A 77 -10.83 14.94 9.72
C VAL A 77 -11.62 13.66 9.82
N VAL A 78 -12.17 13.22 8.69
CA VAL A 78 -12.83 11.93 8.58
C VAL A 78 -11.85 10.88 8.09
N VAL A 79 -11.89 9.70 8.71
CA VAL A 79 -11.13 8.53 8.25
C VAL A 79 -12.03 7.30 8.25
N ARG A 80 -11.81 6.39 7.30
CA ARG A 80 -12.55 5.13 7.27
C ARG A 80 -12.17 4.23 8.45
N SER A 81 -13.16 3.66 9.12
CA SER A 81 -13.01 2.66 10.17
C SER A 81 -12.12 1.51 9.70
N GLY A 82 -11.12 1.16 10.50
CA GLY A 82 -10.14 0.11 10.17
C GLY A 82 -9.09 0.48 9.12
N SER A 83 -9.07 1.72 8.63
CA SER A 83 -8.01 2.19 7.73
C SER A 83 -6.69 2.39 8.47
N ALA A 84 -5.59 1.97 7.84
CA ALA A 84 -4.23 2.25 8.33
C ALA A 84 -3.92 3.76 8.33
N ALA A 85 -4.65 4.56 7.56
CA ALA A 85 -4.48 6.01 7.47
C ALA A 85 -4.54 6.70 8.85
N ALA A 86 -5.39 6.21 9.76
CA ALA A 86 -5.57 6.77 11.09
C ALA A 86 -4.27 6.81 11.90
N ALA A 87 -3.36 5.85 11.70
CA ALA A 87 -2.08 5.78 12.39
C ALA A 87 -1.10 6.91 11.99
N TYR A 88 -1.35 7.58 10.87
CA TYR A 88 -0.50 8.66 10.35
C TYR A 88 -1.06 10.05 10.60
N ILE A 89 -2.26 10.15 11.19
CA ILE A 89 -2.87 11.43 11.52
C ILE A 89 -2.17 12.03 12.75
N PRO A 90 -1.79 13.32 12.75
CA PRO A 90 -1.21 13.95 13.92
C PRO A 90 -2.17 13.89 15.11
N GLY A 91 -1.69 13.56 16.31
CA GLY A 91 -2.53 13.49 17.53
C GLY A 91 -3.15 14.82 17.98
N SER A 92 -2.88 15.93 17.28
CA SER A 92 -3.53 17.23 17.48
C SER A 92 -4.77 17.44 16.58
N ALA A 93 -5.00 16.56 15.60
CA ALA A 93 -6.21 16.54 14.79
C ALA A 93 -7.35 15.85 15.56
N GLN A 94 -8.57 16.22 15.25
CA GLN A 94 -9.78 15.55 15.75
C GLN A 94 -10.24 14.56 14.69
N VAL A 95 -10.27 13.28 15.03
CA VAL A 95 -10.55 12.20 14.08
C VAL A 95 -11.97 11.69 14.24
N GLU A 96 -12.78 11.81 13.21
CA GLU A 96 -14.08 11.17 13.08
C GLU A 96 -13.93 9.88 12.26
N TYR A 97 -14.36 8.75 12.83
CA TYR A 97 -14.34 7.45 12.14
C TYR A 97 -15.68 7.18 11.47
N ARG A 98 -15.66 6.74 10.21
CA ARG A 98 -16.85 6.31 9.46
C ARG A 98 -16.65 4.97 8.78
N ASP A 99 -17.70 4.18 8.65
CA ASP A 99 -17.61 2.89 7.97
C ASP A 99 -17.29 3.01 6.47
N SER A 100 -17.71 4.12 5.85
CA SER A 100 -17.44 4.44 4.45
C SER A 100 -17.24 5.95 4.25
N ILE A 101 -16.42 6.29 3.25
CA ILE A 101 -16.26 7.65 2.70
C ILE A 101 -17.12 7.74 1.44
N THR A 102 -17.78 8.87 1.23
CA THR A 102 -18.76 9.04 0.14
C THR A 102 -18.40 10.14 -0.86
N GLY A 103 -17.34 10.91 -0.60
CA GLY A 103 -16.99 12.07 -1.43
C GLY A 103 -17.67 13.37 -0.97
N THR A 104 -18.41 13.34 0.14
CA THR A 104 -19.17 14.50 0.65
C THR A 104 -18.59 15.06 1.94
N GLU A 105 -17.76 14.28 2.60
CA GLU A 105 -17.10 14.65 3.85
C GLU A 105 -16.13 15.80 3.59
N PRO A 106 -16.13 16.89 4.38
CA PRO A 106 -15.40 18.11 4.05
C PRO A 106 -13.88 17.92 3.99
N LEU A 107 -13.33 17.09 4.88
CA LEU A 107 -11.91 16.81 4.97
C LEU A 107 -11.71 15.34 5.34
N VAL A 108 -11.00 14.60 4.49
CA VAL A 108 -10.82 13.15 4.59
C VAL A 108 -9.35 12.79 4.57
N VAL A 109 -8.95 11.78 5.35
CA VAL A 109 -7.64 11.14 5.25
C VAL A 109 -7.81 9.72 4.69
N ALA A 110 -7.19 9.45 3.55
CA ALA A 110 -7.25 8.16 2.87
C ALA A 110 -6.01 7.98 1.96
N THR A 111 -5.99 6.90 1.18
CA THR A 111 -4.99 6.75 0.10
C THR A 111 -5.24 7.77 -1.01
N GLU A 112 -4.20 8.14 -1.74
CA GLU A 112 -4.27 9.06 -2.90
C GLU A 112 -5.31 8.57 -3.92
N ASP A 113 -5.24 7.29 -4.30
CA ASP A 113 -6.21 6.66 -5.22
C ASP A 113 -7.65 6.71 -4.71
N GLU A 114 -7.90 6.43 -3.42
CA GLU A 114 -9.24 6.55 -2.83
C GLU A 114 -9.74 8.00 -2.91
N LEU A 115 -8.90 8.99 -2.58
CA LEU A 115 -9.27 10.40 -2.62
C LEU A 115 -9.58 10.87 -4.05
N GLU A 116 -8.77 10.46 -5.03
CA GLU A 116 -9.00 10.77 -6.44
C GLU A 116 -10.27 10.12 -6.97
N ALA A 117 -10.51 8.84 -6.62
CA ALA A 117 -11.71 8.12 -7.02
C ALA A 117 -13.01 8.80 -6.53
N TYR A 118 -12.96 9.46 -5.38
CA TYR A 118 -14.08 10.24 -4.82
C TYR A 118 -14.05 11.73 -5.18
N GLY A 119 -13.09 12.19 -6.00
CA GLY A 119 -13.04 13.55 -6.52
C GLY A 119 -12.57 14.61 -5.52
N TYR A 120 -11.78 14.23 -4.52
CA TYR A 120 -11.23 15.18 -3.54
C TYR A 120 -10.07 16.00 -4.13
N ARG A 121 -9.96 17.26 -3.71
CA ARG A 121 -8.75 18.05 -3.92
C ARG A 121 -7.67 17.62 -2.94
N LEU A 122 -6.53 17.17 -3.46
CA LEU A 122 -5.46 16.58 -2.67
C LEU A 122 -4.53 17.61 -2.03
N SER A 123 -4.08 17.32 -0.82
CA SER A 123 -3.01 18.06 -0.16
C SER A 123 -1.69 17.99 -0.94
N GLY A 124 -0.92 19.08 -0.92
CA GLY A 124 0.43 19.10 -1.51
C GLY A 124 1.45 18.25 -0.75
N LYS A 125 1.20 17.95 0.53
CA LYS A 125 2.04 17.10 1.39
C LYS A 125 1.39 15.73 1.60
N SER A 126 2.21 14.69 1.71
CA SER A 126 1.78 13.34 2.11
C SER A 126 2.02 13.11 3.60
N LEU A 127 1.12 12.38 4.26
CA LEU A 127 1.33 11.91 5.64
C LEU A 127 2.31 10.75 5.70
N LYS A 128 2.18 9.80 4.77
CA LYS A 128 3.04 8.62 4.66
C LYS A 128 3.08 8.13 3.22
N LYS A 129 4.24 7.68 2.78
CA LYS A 129 4.42 6.88 1.56
C LYS A 129 4.90 5.49 1.96
N ILE A 130 4.25 4.47 1.43
CA ILE A 130 4.61 3.07 1.63
C ILE A 130 4.91 2.49 0.26
N HIS A 131 6.16 2.11 0.06
CA HIS A 131 6.56 1.37 -1.13
C HIS A 131 6.18 -0.08 -0.93
N ILE A 132 5.34 -0.61 -1.80
CA ILE A 132 4.87 -1.98 -1.74
C ILE A 132 5.88 -2.87 -2.45
N SER A 133 6.51 -3.73 -1.66
CA SER A 133 7.36 -4.79 -2.16
C SER A 133 6.68 -6.15 -1.98
N LEU A 134 7.13 -7.12 -2.77
CA LEU A 134 6.89 -8.54 -2.53
C LEU A 134 8.15 -9.14 -1.92
N ALA A 135 7.97 -10.15 -1.07
CA ALA A 135 9.10 -10.91 -0.55
C ALA A 135 9.16 -12.30 -1.19
N ILE A 136 10.37 -12.76 -1.46
CA ILE A 136 10.69 -14.13 -1.84
C ILE A 136 11.70 -14.72 -0.86
N LYS A 137 11.82 -16.05 -0.84
CA LYS A 137 12.84 -16.71 -0.05
C LYS A 137 14.24 -16.36 -0.58
N ASN A 138 15.20 -16.19 0.32
CA ASN A 138 16.60 -16.05 -0.06
C ASN A 138 17.10 -17.27 -0.86
N GLY A 139 17.85 -17.01 -1.93
CA GLY A 139 18.41 -18.04 -2.81
C GLY A 139 17.55 -18.42 -4.02
N GLU A 140 16.32 -17.91 -4.12
CA GLU A 140 15.41 -18.11 -5.26
C GLU A 140 15.73 -17.16 -6.43
N ASN A 141 16.99 -17.08 -6.85
CA ASN A 141 17.48 -16.10 -7.83
C ASN A 141 16.81 -16.24 -9.20
N ALA A 142 16.46 -17.45 -9.62
CA ALA A 142 15.77 -17.70 -10.88
C ALA A 142 14.33 -17.14 -10.86
N LEU A 143 13.61 -17.34 -9.74
CA LEU A 143 12.27 -16.77 -9.57
C LEU A 143 12.32 -15.25 -9.52
N LEU A 144 13.34 -14.68 -8.85
CA LEU A 144 13.56 -13.24 -8.82
C LEU A 144 13.73 -12.67 -10.23
N GLU A 145 14.63 -13.27 -11.02
CA GLU A 145 14.94 -12.79 -12.37
C GLU A 145 13.72 -12.81 -13.29
N GLU A 146 12.96 -13.92 -13.28
CA GLU A 146 11.72 -14.02 -14.08
C GLU A 146 10.66 -13.02 -13.62
N PHE A 147 10.54 -12.79 -12.31
CA PHE A 147 9.60 -11.82 -11.77
C PHE A 147 9.99 -10.38 -12.13
N GLU A 148 11.28 -10.03 -12.07
CA GLU A 148 11.77 -8.70 -12.45
C GLU A 148 11.63 -8.43 -13.96
N LYS A 149 11.86 -9.44 -14.80
CA LYS A 149 11.57 -9.36 -16.24
C LYS A 149 10.10 -9.09 -16.49
N PHE A 150 9.21 -9.83 -15.82
CA PHE A 150 7.76 -9.64 -15.91
C PHE A 150 7.36 -8.22 -15.51
N LEU A 151 7.77 -7.75 -14.33
CA LEU A 151 7.45 -6.39 -13.86
C LEU A 151 7.93 -5.32 -14.84
N SER A 152 9.16 -5.43 -15.33
CA SER A 152 9.74 -4.48 -16.30
C SER A 152 8.98 -4.43 -17.62
N SER A 153 8.35 -5.54 -18.02
CA SER A 153 7.50 -5.58 -19.21
C SER A 153 6.10 -4.99 -18.95
N TYR A 154 5.56 -5.26 -17.77
CA TYR A 154 4.23 -4.82 -17.35
C TYR A 154 4.16 -3.29 -17.11
N GLU A 155 5.20 -2.70 -16.53
CA GLU A 155 5.31 -1.25 -16.34
C GLU A 155 5.32 -0.50 -17.69
N ARG A 156 6.07 -1.00 -18.68
CA ARG A 156 6.14 -0.41 -20.03
C ARG A 156 4.81 -0.45 -20.78
N GLU A 157 3.94 -1.38 -20.44
CA GLU A 157 2.62 -1.53 -21.08
C GLU A 157 1.54 -0.73 -20.35
N SER A 158 1.75 -0.41 -19.06
CA SER A 158 0.85 0.43 -18.25
C SER A 158 1.07 1.94 -18.45
N ASP A 159 2.27 2.35 -18.88
CA ASP A 159 2.61 3.74 -19.24
C ASP A 159 2.19 4.14 -20.68
N ARG A 160 1.48 3.26 -21.40
CA ARG A 160 0.98 3.49 -22.78
C ARG A 160 -0.53 3.64 -22.83
#